data_AF-A0A8K0R1J9-F1
#
_entry.id   AF-A0A8K0R1J9-F1
#
_cell.length_a   1.000
_cell.length_b   1.000
_cell.length_c   1.000
_cell.angle_alpha   90.00
_cell.angle_beta   90.00
_cell.angle_gamma   90.00
#
_symmetry.space_group_name_H-M   'P 1'
#
loop_
_entity.id
_entity.type
_entity.pdbx_description
1 polymer ?
#
loop_
_entity_poly.entity_id
_entity_poly.type
_entity_poly.pdbx_seq_one_letter_code
_entity_poly.pdbx_strand_id
1 'polypeptide(L)'
;MTLQQTDMYIADGTQVVVTGFVRPTRGPKSSNGNTYIFSLMLDNTLVASYQPSSSSSSSSPYYQLSNTVAVVGDGPHTISLLIRTKGTAGTFIYDADDFSVTLAQPPPGLQKCDVSTGPLGNL
;
A
#
# COMPACT_ATOMS: atom_id res chain seq x y z
N MET A 1 9.85 2.26 10.81
CA MET A 1 8.87 1.23 11.21
C MET A 1 8.28 0.63 9.96
N THR A 2 7.95 -0.65 9.98
CA THR A 2 7.36 -1.35 8.82
C THR A 2 6.11 -2.11 9.27
N LEU A 3 5.04 -1.99 8.49
CA LEU A 3 3.87 -2.87 8.56
C LEU A 3 3.89 -3.73 7.30
N GLN A 4 3.70 -5.04 7.40
CA GLN A 4 3.84 -5.93 6.25
C GLN A 4 2.90 -7.12 6.28
N GLN A 5 2.50 -7.57 5.09
CA GLN A 5 1.88 -8.86 4.82
C GLN A 5 2.83 -9.66 3.93
N THR A 6 3.23 -10.85 4.38
CA THR A 6 4.15 -11.75 3.67
C THR A 6 3.41 -12.96 3.10
N ASP A 7 4.15 -13.80 2.38
CA ASP A 7 3.71 -15.13 1.95
C ASP A 7 2.47 -15.11 1.03
N MET A 8 2.33 -14.02 0.26
CA MET A 8 1.29 -13.91 -0.76
C MET A 8 1.76 -14.60 -2.04
N TYR A 9 0.91 -15.47 -2.58
CA TYR A 9 1.13 -16.02 -3.91
C TYR A 9 0.46 -15.14 -4.96
N ILE A 10 1.25 -14.63 -5.89
CA ILE A 10 0.79 -13.91 -7.08
C ILE A 10 1.67 -14.42 -8.23
N ALA A 11 1.07 -14.88 -9.33
CA ALA A 11 1.85 -15.47 -10.41
C ALA A 11 2.72 -14.42 -11.12
N ASP A 12 3.88 -14.82 -11.65
CA ASP A 12 4.75 -13.96 -12.43
C ASP A 12 4.00 -13.31 -13.61
N GLY A 13 4.31 -12.05 -13.88
CA GLY A 13 3.68 -11.26 -14.95
C GLY A 13 2.23 -10.83 -14.67
N THR A 14 1.65 -11.16 -13.52
CA THR A 14 0.36 -10.60 -13.10
C THR A 14 0.48 -9.09 -12.89
N GLN A 15 -0.46 -8.31 -13.40
CA GLN A 15 -0.56 -6.90 -13.01
C GLN A 15 -1.55 -6.75 -11.86
N VAL A 16 -1.11 -6.07 -10.80
CA VAL A 16 -1.92 -5.82 -9.61
C VAL A 16 -1.99 -4.32 -9.31
N VAL A 17 -3.13 -3.86 -8.82
CA VAL A 17 -3.23 -2.56 -8.15
C VAL A 17 -2.94 -2.77 -6.68
N VAL A 18 -1.89 -2.12 -6.18
CA VAL A 18 -1.53 -2.14 -4.77
C VAL A 18 -1.95 -0.80 -4.16
N THR A 19 -2.74 -0.86 -3.09
CA THR A 19 -3.29 0.35 -2.44
C THR A 19 -3.09 0.29 -0.93
N GLY A 20 -2.95 1.46 -0.31
CA GLY A 20 -3.05 1.65 1.14
C GLY A 20 -3.33 3.11 1.49
N PHE A 21 -3.95 3.36 2.64
CA PHE A 21 -4.31 4.70 3.07
C PHE A 21 -3.50 5.09 4.30
N VAL A 22 -3.01 6.33 4.33
CA VAL A 22 -2.15 6.82 5.42
C VAL A 22 -2.51 8.24 5.84
N ARG A 23 -2.32 8.55 7.12
CA ARG A 23 -2.43 9.92 7.63
C ARG A 23 -1.58 10.15 8.88
N PRO A 24 -0.87 11.29 9.00
CA PRO A 24 -0.33 11.74 10.28
C PRO A 24 -1.45 12.12 11.26
N THR A 25 -1.51 11.53 12.45
CA THR A 25 -2.47 11.98 13.48
C THR A 25 -1.92 13.08 14.37
N ARG A 26 -0.60 13.21 14.41
CA ARG A 26 0.05 14.37 15.01
C ARG A 26 0.82 15.15 13.97
N GLY A 27 0.40 16.40 13.77
CA GLY A 27 1.13 17.35 12.93
C GLY A 27 2.53 17.64 13.50
N PRO A 28 3.47 18.06 12.64
CA PRO A 28 4.80 18.43 13.09
C PRO A 28 4.75 19.55 14.13
N LYS A 29 5.56 19.43 15.19
CA LYS A 29 5.67 20.48 16.22
C LYS A 29 6.40 21.74 15.75
N SER A 30 6.98 21.75 14.55
CA SER A 30 7.72 22.89 14.01
C SER A 30 7.53 23.02 12.50
N SER A 31 7.54 24.26 12.01
CA SER A 31 7.33 24.65 10.60
C SER A 31 8.37 24.12 9.59
N ASN A 32 9.48 23.55 10.05
CA ASN A 32 10.67 23.29 9.21
C ASN A 32 10.94 21.81 8.87
N GLY A 33 9.97 20.91 8.95
CA GLY A 33 10.27 19.49 8.69
C GLY A 33 9.12 18.69 8.12
N ASN A 34 9.27 18.25 6.87
CA ASN A 34 8.56 17.09 6.35
C ASN A 34 8.87 15.89 7.25
N THR A 35 7.92 15.60 8.12
CA THR A 35 8.16 14.78 9.32
C THR A 35 7.94 13.31 9.09
N TYR A 36 7.09 12.97 8.12
CA TYR A 36 6.81 11.59 7.71
C TYR A 36 7.20 11.40 6.25
N ILE A 37 7.64 10.19 5.93
CA ILE A 37 7.67 9.67 4.58
C ILE A 37 7.01 8.30 4.66
N PHE A 38 5.87 8.16 4.00
CA PHE A 38 5.16 6.90 3.82
C PHE A 38 5.54 6.31 2.47
N SER A 39 5.87 5.04 2.43
CA SER A 39 6.23 4.33 1.20
C SER A 39 5.53 2.99 1.16
N LEU A 40 4.67 2.79 0.17
CA LEU A 40 4.03 1.53 -0.13
C LEU A 40 4.94 0.75 -1.07
N MET A 41 5.22 -0.51 -0.71
CA MET A 41 6.20 -1.35 -1.37
C MET A 41 5.58 -2.71 -1.74
N LEU A 42 6.03 -3.28 -2.86
CA LEU A 42 5.84 -4.69 -3.25
C LEU A 42 7.22 -5.27 -3.53
N ASP A 43 7.62 -6.32 -2.80
CA ASP A 43 8.94 -6.98 -2.91
C ASP A 43 10.12 -5.99 -2.89
N ASN A 44 10.07 -5.05 -1.96
CA ASN A 44 11.04 -3.97 -1.79
C ASN A 44 11.13 -2.99 -2.98
N THR A 45 10.24 -3.09 -3.96
CA THR A 45 10.06 -2.10 -5.04
C THR A 45 9.03 -1.05 -4.59
N LEU A 46 9.36 0.22 -4.82
CA LEU A 46 8.47 1.33 -4.47
C LEU A 46 7.26 1.36 -5.41
N VAL A 47 6.07 1.22 -4.84
CA VAL A 47 4.79 1.36 -5.54
C VAL A 47 4.38 2.83 -5.58
N ALA A 48 4.31 3.45 -4.41
CA ALA A 48 3.89 4.83 -4.21
C ALA A 48 4.48 5.40 -2.93
N SER A 49 4.65 6.73 -2.86
CA SER A 49 5.09 7.40 -1.64
C SER A 49 4.33 8.70 -1.39
N TYR A 50 4.26 9.08 -0.12
CA TYR A 50 3.65 10.33 0.31
C TYR A 50 4.48 10.99 1.40
N GLN A 51 4.70 12.28 1.23
CA GLN A 51 5.38 13.13 2.19
C GLN A 51 4.43 14.26 2.60
N PRO A 52 3.82 14.18 3.79
CA PRO A 52 2.91 15.21 4.27
C PRO A 52 3.64 16.54 4.49
N SER A 53 2.92 17.63 4.22
CA SER A 53 3.42 18.98 4.48
C SER A 53 3.36 19.31 5.97
N SER A 54 3.90 20.47 6.36
CA SER A 54 3.87 20.94 7.74
C SER A 54 2.46 21.20 8.30
N SER A 55 1.45 21.30 7.45
CA SER A 55 0.03 21.48 7.84
C SER A 55 -0.76 20.17 7.96
N SER A 56 -0.19 19.03 7.58
CA SER A 56 -0.86 17.74 7.69
C SER A 56 -1.00 17.30 9.15
N SER A 57 -2.21 16.95 9.59
CA SER A 57 -2.53 16.54 10.97
C SER A 57 -3.70 15.55 11.02
N SER A 58 -4.17 15.17 12.22
CA SER A 58 -5.31 14.26 12.39
C SER A 58 -6.62 14.74 11.76
N SER A 59 -6.75 16.04 11.46
CA SER A 59 -7.89 16.59 10.73
C SER A 59 -7.77 16.49 9.21
N SER A 60 -6.60 16.10 8.69
CA SER A 60 -6.41 15.85 7.26
C SER A 60 -7.20 14.62 6.80
N PRO A 61 -7.62 14.52 5.53
CA PRO A 61 -8.12 13.27 4.99
C PRO A 61 -7.01 12.22 4.95
N TYR A 62 -7.40 10.94 4.88
CA TYR A 62 -6.46 9.89 4.51
C TYR A 62 -5.91 10.14 3.11
N TYR A 63 -4.61 9.95 2.94
CA TYR A 63 -3.97 9.98 1.64
C TYR A 63 -3.87 8.56 1.10
N GLN A 64 -4.38 8.35 -0.12
CA GLN A 64 -4.28 7.07 -0.81
C GLN A 64 -2.92 6.95 -1.50
N LEU A 65 -2.16 5.92 -1.13
CA LEU A 65 -1.01 5.42 -1.89
C LEU A 65 -1.53 4.34 -2.82
N SER A 66 -1.42 4.52 -4.14
CA SER A 66 -1.89 3.52 -5.10
C SER A 66 -1.08 3.56 -6.39
N ASN A 67 -0.75 2.38 -6.93
CA ASN A 67 -0.23 2.25 -8.27
C ASN A 67 -0.48 0.84 -8.82
N THR A 68 -0.45 0.71 -10.14
CA THR A 68 -0.46 -0.59 -10.82
C THR A 68 0.97 -1.05 -11.04
N VAL A 69 1.28 -2.30 -10.67
CA VAL A 69 2.60 -2.90 -10.80
C VAL A 69 2.51 -4.28 -11.43
N ALA A 70 3.48 -4.62 -12.27
CA ALA A 70 3.66 -5.99 -12.74
C ALA A 70 4.48 -6.77 -11.72
N VAL A 71 3.99 -7.94 -11.33
CA VAL A 71 4.68 -8.87 -10.43
C VAL A 71 5.80 -9.56 -11.18
N VAL A 72 6.95 -9.72 -10.51
CA VAL A 72 8.15 -10.38 -11.05
C VAL A 72 8.48 -11.59 -10.18
N GLY A 73 8.53 -12.77 -10.78
CA GLY A 73 8.64 -14.06 -10.12
C GLY A 73 7.30 -14.55 -9.55
N ASP A 74 7.21 -15.86 -9.28
CA ASP A 74 5.99 -16.52 -8.77
C ASP A 74 5.80 -16.39 -7.24
N GLY A 75 6.69 -15.65 -6.57
CA GLY A 75 6.63 -15.37 -5.14
C GLY A 75 7.45 -16.35 -4.28
N PRO A 76 7.19 -16.38 -2.95
CA PRO A 76 6.20 -15.58 -2.22
C PRO A 76 6.49 -14.08 -2.25
N HIS A 77 5.45 -13.27 -2.31
CA HIS A 77 5.52 -11.81 -2.34
C HIS A 77 5.24 -11.18 -0.98
N THR A 78 5.79 -9.99 -0.79
CA THR A 78 5.57 -9.17 0.41
C THR A 78 5.12 -7.78 0.04
N ILE A 79 4.06 -7.31 0.71
CA ILE A 79 3.68 -5.90 0.68
C ILE A 79 4.02 -5.27 1.99
N SER A 80 4.54 -4.06 1.92
CA SER A 80 4.98 -3.34 3.10
C SER A 80 4.64 -1.87 3.00
N LEU A 81 4.15 -1.31 4.11
CA LEU A 81 4.21 0.11 4.37
C LEU A 81 5.45 0.41 5.19
N LEU A 82 6.37 1.17 4.62
CA LEU A 82 7.52 1.72 5.31
C LEU A 82 7.21 3.15 5.76
N ILE A 83 7.37 3.40 7.06
CA ILE A 83 7.20 4.72 7.66
C ILE A 83 8.55 5.18 8.20
N ARG A 84 9.05 6.27 7.61
CA ARG A 84 10.23 6.99 8.10
C ARG A 84 9.77 8.30 8.73
N THR A 85 10.25 8.57 9.94
CA THR A 85 9.98 9.81 10.64
C THR A 85 11.27 10.55 10.96
N LYS A 86 11.22 11.87 11.03
CA LYS A 86 12.35 12.71 11.48
C LYS A 86 12.08 13.23 12.89
N GLY A 87 12.77 12.69 13.88
CA GLY A 87 12.77 13.20 15.27
C GLY A 87 12.81 12.10 16.32
N THR A 88 12.41 12.42 17.55
CA THR A 88 12.46 11.52 18.69
C THR A 88 11.51 10.33 18.55
N ALA A 89 11.89 9.17 19.09
CA ALA A 89 11.00 8.01 19.16
C ALA A 89 9.72 8.33 19.95
N GLY A 90 8.58 7.78 19.53
CA GLY A 90 7.30 7.90 20.25
C GLY A 90 6.59 9.26 20.13
N THR A 91 7.16 10.27 19.46
CA THR A 91 6.49 11.57 19.28
C THR A 91 5.61 11.66 18.04
N PHE A 92 5.71 10.67 17.14
CA PHE A 92 5.04 10.65 15.84
C PHE A 92 4.02 9.54 15.80
N ILE A 93 2.76 9.91 15.60
CA ILE A 93 1.62 9.01 15.54
C ILE A 93 1.00 9.19 14.17
N TYR A 94 0.65 8.06 13.55
CA TYR A 94 0.01 8.00 12.26
C TYR A 94 -1.06 6.92 12.29
N ASP A 95 -2.05 7.07 11.42
CA ASP A 95 -3.02 6.03 11.09
C ASP A 95 -2.64 5.46 9.73
N ALA A 96 -2.86 4.16 9.55
CA ALA A 96 -2.78 3.52 8.26
C ALA A 96 -3.81 2.39 8.18
N ASP A 97 -4.49 2.26 7.04
CA ASP A 97 -5.60 1.33 6.86
C ASP A 97 -5.80 0.94 5.39
N ASP A 98 -6.73 0.01 5.14
CA ASP A 98 -7.24 -0.38 3.82
C ASP A 98 -6.16 -0.82 2.83
N PHE A 99 -5.20 -1.62 3.32
CA PHE A 99 -4.20 -2.25 2.47
C PHE A 99 -4.83 -3.33 1.60
N SER A 100 -4.64 -3.21 0.28
CA SER A 100 -5.21 -4.17 -0.67
C SER A 100 -4.29 -4.43 -1.85
N VAL A 101 -4.39 -5.67 -2.35
CA VAL A 101 -3.88 -6.10 -3.64
C VAL A 101 -5.06 -6.57 -4.44
N THR A 102 -5.25 -5.98 -5.60
CA THR A 102 -6.34 -6.39 -6.49
C THR A 102 -5.78 -6.70 -7.85
N LEU A 103 -6.30 -7.78 -8.45
CA LEU A 103 -5.92 -8.18 -9.80
C LEU A 103 -6.38 -7.12 -10.81
N ALA A 104 -5.41 -6.46 -11.46
CA ALA A 104 -5.65 -5.54 -12.56
C ALA A 104 -5.74 -6.31 -13.88
N GLN A 105 -4.74 -7.15 -14.17
CA GLN A 105 -4.68 -8.04 -15.35
C GLN A 105 -3.99 -9.36 -14.98
N PRO A 106 -4.48 -10.51 -15.47
CA PRO A 106 -3.81 -11.79 -15.29
C PRO A 106 -2.50 -11.85 -16.10
N PRO A 107 -1.62 -12.84 -15.83
CA PRO A 107 -0.48 -13.12 -16.69
C PRO A 107 -0.89 -13.37 -18.15
N PRO A 108 0.00 -13.13 -19.12
CA PRO A 108 -0.25 -13.45 -20.52
C PRO A 108 -0.70 -14.91 -20.70
N GLY A 109 -1.79 -15.12 -21.43
CA GLY A 109 -2.36 -16.44 -21.69
C GLY A 109 -3.33 -16.97 -20.63
N LEU A 110 -3.52 -16.25 -19.52
CA LEU A 110 -4.54 -16.56 -18.51
C LEU A 110 -5.70 -15.56 -18.56
N GLN A 111 -6.86 -15.99 -18.08
CA GLN A 111 -8.04 -15.14 -17.95
C GLN A 111 -8.40 -14.95 -16.48
N LYS A 112 -8.93 -13.77 -16.15
CA LYS A 112 -9.55 -13.52 -14.85
C LYS A 112 -10.82 -14.36 -14.76
N CYS A 113 -10.95 -15.19 -13.72
CA CYS A 113 -12.21 -15.88 -13.45
C CYS A 113 -13.29 -14.83 -13.14
N ASP A 114 -14.30 -14.74 -13.99
CA ASP A 114 -15.47 -13.90 -13.77
C ASP A 114 -16.56 -14.72 -13.09
N VAL A 115 -16.79 -14.46 -11.80
CA VAL A 115 -17.85 -15.11 -11.02
C VAL A 115 -19.24 -14.54 -11.33
N SER A 116 -19.37 -13.54 -12.20
CA SER A 116 -20.64 -12.86 -12.47
C SER A 116 -21.61 -13.61 -13.41
N THR A 117 -21.18 -14.72 -14.03
CA THR A 117 -22.00 -15.45 -15.03
C THR A 117 -22.13 -16.96 -14.81
N GLY A 118 -21.71 -17.48 -13.65
CA GLY A 118 -22.03 -18.85 -13.25
C GLY A 118 -23.44 -18.93 -12.68
N PRO A 119 -24.29 -19.90 -13.08
CA PRO A 119 -25.52 -20.12 -12.36
C PRO A 119 -25.13 -20.56 -10.95
N LEU A 120 -25.74 -19.95 -9.93
CA LEU A 120 -26.06 -20.70 -8.71
C LEU A 120 -27.07 -21.79 -9.11
N GLY A 121 -26.58 -22.80 -9.83
CA GLY A 121 -27.22 -24.08 -9.99
C GLY A 121 -26.76 -24.92 -8.81
N ASN A 122 -27.58 -24.96 -7.77
CA ASN A 122 -27.59 -25.92 -6.66
C ASN A 122 -26.31 -26.74 -6.44
N LEU A 123 -25.57 -26.42 -5.37
CA LEU A 123 -25.02 -27.42 -4.46
C LEU A 123 -25.33 -27.00 -3.02
#